data_AF-A0A538HEI5-F1
#
_entry.id   AF-A0A538HEI5-F1
#
_cell.length_a   1.000
_cell.length_b   1.000
_cell.length_c   1.000
_cell.angle_alpha   90.00
_cell.angle_beta   90.00
_cell.angle_gamma   90.00
#
_symmetry.space_group_name_H-M   'P 1'
#
loop_
_entity.id
_entity.type
_entity.pdbx_description
1 polymer ?
#
loop_
_entity_poly.entity_id
_entity_poly.type
_entity_poly.pdbx_seq_one_letter_code
_entity_poly.pdbx_strand_id
1 'polypeptide(L)'
;MFVTAGSEDPRFNQPFIDAREWRDEPADAPVFPGSITTQHGGAAPVKARHLYVHGGFTGTDAKFSFCFPPEEEYQARFFQATHQLLAGEEATPRNVAFALASGAYSVQTNMGGSDNPRTAEQSASGQFDTTIRGYRVNAAAAKFSRVLAAEVYGPHRTYGYLYGGSGGAYQTVTSAEMTTGVWDGFVPYVMGSPQSIPGCFTVRVNALRVLKDKWPSIIDAIEPGGSGDPYAGLNDEERAALEEATRAGFPPRAWFNYVPQGGGPLVLVASYVPLLDPTYLDDFWSKPGYLGTDPTSSVGAARIQHEATVVDVVPGRRQQLELSSVPTGDLTGADVIITSGAAAGKTVMLGRVASDGRGQVGLVFESVGDTIDITAAPTVVDSIEAGDEVRIDNSRFLALQTYHRHQFPPATPTSTIPTSTTISGTPTARRSTRSEVWTSARQAPSAPPVRSRPVASTGR
;
A
#
# COMPACT_ATOMS: atom_id res chain seq x y z
N MET A 1 -18.59 7.79 -13.54
CA MET A 1 -19.22 9.09 -13.87
C MET A 1 -18.15 10.03 -14.40
N PHE A 2 -18.21 10.49 -15.65
CA PHE A 2 -17.23 11.47 -16.14
C PHE A 2 -17.54 12.88 -15.59
N VAL A 3 -16.53 13.64 -15.13
CA VAL A 3 -16.74 14.97 -14.51
C VAL A 3 -16.10 16.07 -15.34
N THR A 4 -16.88 17.08 -15.72
CA THR A 4 -16.38 18.26 -16.43
C THR A 4 -16.26 19.47 -15.51
N ALA A 5 -15.63 20.55 -16.00
CA ALA A 5 -15.56 21.83 -15.30
C ALA A 5 -16.95 22.37 -14.88
N GLY A 6 -17.97 22.19 -15.72
CA GLY A 6 -19.35 22.64 -15.46
C GLY A 6 -20.25 21.59 -14.81
N SER A 7 -19.75 20.38 -14.55
CA SER A 7 -20.55 19.34 -13.89
C SER A 7 -20.73 19.66 -12.41
N GLU A 8 -21.93 19.48 -11.88
CA GLU A 8 -22.19 19.48 -10.45
C GLU A 8 -22.20 18.04 -9.93
N ASP A 9 -21.51 17.79 -8.82
CA ASP A 9 -21.51 16.47 -8.21
C ASP A 9 -22.77 16.30 -7.35
N PRO A 10 -23.59 15.24 -7.52
CA PRO A 10 -24.84 15.09 -6.79
C PRO A 10 -24.65 14.93 -5.27
N ARG A 11 -23.46 14.52 -4.82
CA ARG A 11 -23.11 14.35 -3.39
C ARG A 11 -22.39 15.59 -2.83
N PHE A 12 -21.63 16.30 -3.66
CA PHE A 12 -20.74 17.40 -3.26
C PHE A 12 -21.05 18.72 -3.99
N ASN A 13 -22.33 19.10 -4.10
CA ASN A 13 -22.79 20.32 -4.78
C ASN A 13 -23.18 21.49 -3.85
N GLN A 14 -23.20 21.28 -2.54
CA GLN A 14 -23.60 22.30 -1.55
C GLN A 14 -22.41 22.62 -0.62
N PRO A 15 -21.33 23.25 -1.11
CA PRO A 15 -20.19 23.61 -0.28
C PRO A 15 -20.57 24.71 0.72
N PHE A 16 -20.02 24.65 1.93
CA PHE A 16 -20.12 25.70 2.94
C PHE A 16 -18.73 26.07 3.45
N ILE A 17 -18.61 27.26 4.04
CA ILE A 17 -17.39 27.74 4.72
C ILE A 17 -17.75 27.97 6.18
N ASP A 18 -16.95 27.43 7.09
CA ASP A 18 -17.10 27.61 8.54
C ASP A 18 -15.91 28.35 9.18
N ALA A 19 -14.78 28.48 8.47
CA ALA A 19 -13.66 29.31 8.89
C ALA A 19 -13.04 30.05 7.69
N ARG A 20 -12.72 31.33 7.91
CA ARG A 20 -12.03 32.19 6.96
C ARG A 20 -11.21 33.25 7.71
N GLU A 21 -9.90 33.08 7.73
CA GLU A 21 -9.01 33.92 8.53
C GLU A 21 -7.60 34.00 7.94
N TRP A 22 -6.91 35.12 8.19
CA TRP A 22 -5.49 35.23 7.86
C TRP A 22 -4.65 34.55 8.94
N ARG A 23 -3.74 33.67 8.53
CA ARG A 23 -2.77 32.99 9.38
C ARG A 23 -1.36 33.31 8.91
N ASP A 24 -0.41 33.33 9.85
CA ASP A 24 1.02 33.49 9.54
C ASP A 24 1.75 32.15 9.46
N GLU A 25 1.12 31.07 9.95
CA GLU A 25 1.62 29.70 9.94
C GLU A 25 0.49 28.72 9.57
N PRO A 26 0.78 27.63 8.82
CA PRO A 26 -0.22 26.60 8.51
C PRO A 26 -0.65 25.82 9.77
N ALA A 27 -1.80 25.15 9.70
CA ALA A 27 -2.23 24.25 10.77
C ALA A 27 -1.24 23.07 10.94
N ASP A 28 -1.13 22.56 12.17
CA ASP A 28 -0.42 21.31 12.42
C ASP A 28 -1.27 20.14 11.94
N ALA A 29 -1.12 19.81 10.67
CA ALA A 29 -1.86 18.72 10.05
C ALA A 29 -1.35 17.36 10.58
N PRO A 30 -2.25 16.47 11.01
CA PRO A 30 -1.86 15.11 11.35
C PRO A 30 -1.25 14.43 10.11
N VAL A 31 -0.15 13.70 10.32
CA VAL A 31 0.50 12.91 9.27
C VAL A 31 0.46 11.44 9.64
N PHE A 32 0.35 10.59 8.61
CA PHE A 32 0.46 9.16 8.81
C PHE A 32 1.84 8.82 9.41
N PRO A 33 1.90 8.04 10.50
CA PRO A 33 3.14 7.71 11.20
C PRO A 33 4.11 6.93 10.31
N GLY A 34 5.40 6.99 10.65
CA GLY A 34 6.44 6.20 9.98
C GLY A 34 7.01 6.79 8.69
N SER A 35 6.70 8.04 8.33
CA SER A 35 7.22 8.73 7.12
C SER A 35 7.02 7.95 5.82
N ILE A 36 5.91 7.20 5.72
CA ILE A 36 5.60 6.37 4.53
C ILE A 36 5.09 7.23 3.37
N THR A 37 4.60 8.43 3.65
CA THR A 37 4.22 9.43 2.63
C THR A 37 5.34 10.45 2.45
N THR A 38 5.27 11.21 1.35
CA THR A 38 6.08 12.43 1.17
C THR A 38 5.59 13.59 2.05
N GLN A 39 4.52 13.39 2.83
CA GLN A 39 4.05 14.36 3.79
C GLN A 39 4.87 14.26 5.06
N HIS A 40 5.46 15.39 5.44
CA HIS A 40 6.22 15.51 6.67
C HIS A 40 5.50 16.51 7.57
N GLY A 41 5.22 16.08 8.81
CA GLY A 41 4.79 16.98 9.87
C GLY A 41 5.93 17.89 10.33
N GLY A 42 5.62 18.77 11.28
CA GLY A 42 6.55 19.75 11.81
C GLY A 42 6.45 21.12 11.14
N ALA A 43 7.19 22.08 11.67
CA ALA A 43 7.11 23.48 11.26
C ALA A 43 7.38 23.67 9.76
N ALA A 44 6.67 24.62 9.15
CA ALA A 44 6.95 25.02 7.79
C ALA A 44 8.42 25.50 7.67
N PRO A 45 9.10 25.18 6.55
CA PRO A 45 10.48 25.63 6.35
C PRO A 45 10.59 27.16 6.19
N VAL A 46 9.47 27.85 5.99
CA VAL A 46 9.36 29.31 5.86
C VAL A 46 8.05 29.79 6.49
N LYS A 47 8.00 31.05 6.93
CA LYS A 47 6.72 31.70 7.26
C LYS A 47 5.83 31.70 6.03
N ALA A 48 4.55 31.44 6.24
CA ALA A 48 3.60 31.19 5.18
C ALA A 48 2.34 31.98 5.51
N ARG A 49 2.35 33.30 5.30
CA ARG A 49 1.14 34.09 5.50
C ARG A 49 0.13 33.71 4.43
N HIS A 50 -1.09 33.37 4.83
CA HIS A 50 -2.14 32.96 3.91
C HIS A 50 -3.52 33.26 4.48
N LEU A 51 -4.49 33.45 3.59
CA LEU A 51 -5.90 33.38 3.92
C LEU A 51 -6.28 31.90 3.94
N TYR A 52 -6.48 31.37 5.14
CA TYR A 52 -7.00 30.03 5.36
C TYR A 52 -8.52 30.05 5.22
N VAL A 53 -9.04 29.10 4.45
CA VAL A 53 -10.47 28.84 4.30
C VAL A 53 -10.72 27.37 4.54
N HIS A 54 -11.65 27.06 5.43
CA HIS A 54 -12.08 25.69 5.71
C HIS A 54 -13.60 25.57 5.62
N GLY A 55 -14.03 24.36 5.29
CA GLY A 55 -15.44 24.02 5.20
C GLY A 55 -15.64 22.59 4.70
N GLY A 56 -16.80 22.32 4.14
CA GLY A 56 -17.15 21.01 3.64
C GLY A 56 -18.38 21.03 2.75
N PHE A 57 -18.98 19.86 2.54
CA PHE A 57 -20.19 19.71 1.74
C PHE A 57 -21.38 19.30 2.61
N THR A 58 -22.48 20.05 2.51
CA THR A 58 -23.68 19.87 3.33
C THR A 58 -24.22 18.44 3.22
N GLY A 59 -24.56 17.82 4.37
CA GLY A 59 -25.07 16.45 4.40
C GLY A 59 -24.02 15.36 4.20
N THR A 60 -22.74 15.72 4.29
CA THR A 60 -21.58 14.82 4.23
C THR A 60 -20.61 15.18 5.36
N ASP A 61 -19.65 14.31 5.63
CA ASP A 61 -18.46 14.62 6.43
C ASP A 61 -17.21 14.85 5.55
N ALA A 62 -17.41 15.08 4.24
CA ALA A 62 -16.36 15.48 3.34
C ALA A 62 -16.02 16.97 3.57
N LYS A 63 -14.74 17.23 3.79
CA LYS A 63 -14.20 18.54 4.13
C LYS A 63 -13.09 18.96 3.18
N PHE A 64 -12.82 20.26 3.16
CA PHE A 64 -11.71 20.84 2.41
C PHE A 64 -11.04 21.97 3.20
N SER A 65 -9.76 22.20 2.89
CA SER A 65 -9.06 23.43 3.26
C SER A 65 -8.38 24.04 2.04
N PHE A 66 -8.35 25.38 2.01
CA PHE A 66 -7.63 26.17 1.03
C PHE A 66 -6.73 27.18 1.74
N CYS A 67 -5.49 27.33 1.27
CA CYS A 67 -4.55 28.32 1.80
C CYS A 67 -4.12 29.26 0.69
N PHE A 68 -4.71 30.45 0.65
CA PHE A 68 -4.52 31.47 -0.38
C PHE A 68 -3.36 32.42 -0.05
N PRO A 69 -2.36 32.64 -0.93
CA PRO A 69 -1.29 33.62 -0.67
C PRO A 69 -1.82 35.06 -0.64
N PRO A 70 -1.04 36.03 -0.13
CA PRO A 70 -1.26 37.44 -0.38
C PRO A 70 -1.42 37.73 -1.88
N GLU A 71 -2.22 38.74 -2.22
CA GLU A 71 -2.56 39.08 -3.62
C GLU A 71 -1.31 39.35 -4.46
N GLU A 72 -0.33 40.03 -3.87
CA GLU A 72 0.96 40.37 -4.49
C GLU A 72 1.84 39.14 -4.81
N GLU A 73 1.59 37.99 -4.19
CA GLU A 73 2.32 36.74 -4.40
C GLU A 73 1.59 35.78 -5.34
N TYR A 74 0.30 36.00 -5.57
CA TYR A 74 -0.55 35.08 -6.32
C TYR A 74 -0.29 35.13 -7.83
N GLN A 75 -0.05 33.95 -8.43
CA GLN A 75 0.23 33.79 -9.85
C GLN A 75 -0.81 32.94 -10.57
N ALA A 76 -2.08 33.13 -10.22
CA ALA A 76 -3.23 32.54 -10.91
C ALA A 76 -3.26 31.00 -10.93
N ARG A 77 -2.79 30.33 -9.88
CA ARG A 77 -2.72 28.85 -9.87
C ARG A 77 -2.98 28.21 -8.50
N PHE A 78 -3.28 26.91 -8.50
CA PHE A 78 -3.39 26.10 -7.30
C PHE A 78 -2.73 24.73 -7.44
N PHE A 79 -2.30 24.19 -6.31
CA PHE A 79 -1.75 22.85 -6.19
C PHE A 79 -2.58 22.01 -5.22
N GLN A 80 -2.96 20.82 -5.67
CA GLN A 80 -3.72 19.86 -4.89
C GLN A 80 -2.93 18.57 -4.70
N ALA A 81 -2.61 18.25 -3.44
CA ALA A 81 -2.04 16.96 -3.08
C ALA A 81 -3.17 15.92 -2.95
N THR A 82 -2.92 14.69 -3.38
CA THR A 82 -3.82 13.55 -3.15
C THR A 82 -3.05 12.30 -2.72
N HIS A 83 -3.56 11.60 -1.71
CA HIS A 83 -3.03 10.32 -1.24
C HIS A 83 -4.09 9.57 -0.42
N GLN A 84 -4.03 8.24 -0.37
CA GLN A 84 -4.89 7.42 0.50
C GLN A 84 -4.51 7.48 1.99
N LEU A 85 -3.40 8.17 2.31
CA LEU A 85 -2.86 8.31 3.67
C LEU A 85 -2.90 9.77 4.14
N LEU A 86 -3.71 10.60 3.46
CA LEU A 86 -4.03 11.92 3.98
C LEU A 86 -4.92 11.72 5.22
N ALA A 87 -4.49 12.22 6.37
CA ALA A 87 -5.21 12.05 7.62
C ALA A 87 -6.43 12.98 7.75
N GLY A 88 -6.66 13.87 6.79
CA GLY A 88 -7.77 14.81 6.78
C GLY A 88 -7.60 15.89 5.73
N GLU A 89 -8.41 16.94 5.87
CA GLU A 89 -8.48 18.10 5.01
C GLU A 89 -7.34 19.10 5.21
N GLU A 90 -6.63 19.04 6.34
CA GLU A 90 -5.54 19.98 6.65
C GLU A 90 -4.28 19.67 5.85
N ALA A 91 -3.85 20.63 5.03
CA ALA A 91 -2.59 20.52 4.30
C ALA A 91 -1.39 20.66 5.24
N THR A 92 -0.39 19.80 5.07
CA THR A 92 0.83 19.91 5.88
C THR A 92 1.51 21.26 5.70
N PRO A 93 2.21 21.77 6.73
CA PRO A 93 2.91 23.05 6.63
C PRO A 93 3.89 23.13 5.45
N ARG A 94 4.52 22.00 5.10
CA ARG A 94 5.39 21.89 3.93
C ARG A 94 4.64 22.01 2.60
N ASN A 95 3.46 21.39 2.47
CA ASN A 95 2.65 21.49 1.26
C ASN A 95 2.08 22.89 1.06
N VAL A 96 1.63 23.54 2.14
CA VAL A 96 1.21 24.94 2.10
C VAL A 96 2.37 25.83 1.69
N ALA A 97 3.53 25.73 2.37
CA ALA A 97 4.71 26.50 2.02
C ALA A 97 5.16 26.30 0.55
N PHE A 98 5.12 25.07 0.05
CA PHE A 98 5.43 24.77 -1.35
C PHE A 98 4.48 25.49 -2.31
N ALA A 99 3.17 25.46 -2.04
CA ALA A 99 2.18 26.13 -2.88
C ALA A 99 2.40 27.64 -2.88
N LEU A 100 2.46 28.26 -1.69
CA LEU A 100 2.60 29.71 -1.56
C LEU A 100 3.90 30.22 -2.20
N ALA A 101 5.03 29.55 -1.94
CA ALA A 101 6.32 29.90 -2.55
C ALA A 101 6.34 29.76 -4.08
N SER A 102 5.38 29.04 -4.66
CA SER A 102 5.19 28.87 -6.10
C SER A 102 4.14 29.81 -6.68
N GLY A 103 3.69 30.81 -5.91
CA GLY A 103 2.60 31.72 -6.28
C GLY A 103 1.25 31.02 -6.44
N ALA A 104 1.05 29.91 -5.74
CA ALA A 104 -0.14 29.07 -5.79
C ALA A 104 -0.87 29.06 -4.45
N TYR A 105 -2.18 28.87 -4.45
CA TYR A 105 -2.88 28.43 -3.25
C TYR A 105 -2.88 26.89 -3.14
N SER A 106 -2.92 26.36 -1.92
CA SER A 106 -3.05 24.91 -1.72
C SER A 106 -4.51 24.50 -1.64
N VAL A 107 -4.82 23.29 -2.13
CA VAL A 107 -6.13 22.63 -1.99
C VAL A 107 -5.90 21.26 -1.35
N GLN A 108 -6.67 20.93 -0.32
CA GLN A 108 -6.73 19.58 0.22
C GLN A 108 -8.15 19.22 0.65
N THR A 109 -8.47 17.93 0.57
CA THR A 109 -9.72 17.35 1.08
C THR A 109 -9.39 16.21 2.02
N ASN A 110 -10.36 15.80 2.84
CA ASN A 110 -10.26 14.58 3.63
C ASN A 110 -10.69 13.32 2.85
N MET A 111 -10.58 13.36 1.52
CA MET A 111 -10.84 12.22 0.62
C MET A 111 -12.27 11.65 0.65
N GLY A 112 -13.23 12.39 1.20
CA GLY A 112 -14.65 12.02 1.23
C GLY A 112 -15.16 11.53 2.58
N GLY A 113 -14.36 11.59 3.65
CA GLY A 113 -14.77 11.23 5.00
C GLY A 113 -15.26 9.77 5.08
N SER A 114 -16.44 9.56 5.67
CA SER A 114 -17.10 8.26 5.82
C SER A 114 -17.43 7.55 4.50
N ASP A 115 -17.51 8.29 3.38
CA ASP A 115 -17.74 7.70 2.05
C ASP A 115 -16.45 7.07 1.46
N ASN A 116 -15.29 7.20 2.14
CA ASN A 116 -14.00 6.62 1.75
C ASN A 116 -13.75 5.25 2.43
N PRO A 117 -13.60 4.13 1.68
CA PRO A 117 -13.24 2.85 2.27
C PRO A 117 -11.81 2.89 2.83
N ARG A 118 -11.66 2.55 4.11
CA ARG A 118 -10.40 2.60 4.88
C ARG A 118 -9.70 1.24 5.00
N THR A 119 -10.38 0.13 4.75
CA THR A 119 -9.77 -1.21 4.73
C THR A 119 -9.76 -1.85 3.33
N ALA A 120 -8.98 -2.93 3.19
CA ALA A 120 -8.96 -3.74 1.97
C ALA A 120 -10.33 -4.41 1.73
N GLU A 121 -10.96 -4.92 2.78
CA GLU A 121 -12.28 -5.55 2.77
C GLU A 121 -13.37 -4.56 2.38
N GLN A 122 -13.35 -3.35 2.97
CA GLN A 122 -14.27 -2.27 2.58
C GLN A 122 -14.08 -1.87 1.12
N SER A 123 -12.82 -1.81 0.65
CA SER A 123 -12.52 -1.52 -0.76
C SER A 123 -13.05 -2.61 -1.70
N ALA A 124 -13.12 -3.87 -1.24
CA ALA A 124 -13.57 -5.01 -2.02
C ALA A 124 -15.07 -5.34 -1.86
N SER A 125 -15.77 -4.75 -0.88
CA SER A 125 -17.16 -5.12 -0.55
C SER A 125 -18.19 -4.68 -1.58
N GLY A 126 -17.84 -3.73 -2.46
CA GLY A 126 -18.76 -3.10 -3.40
C GLY A 126 -19.78 -2.14 -2.76
N GLN A 127 -19.71 -1.93 -1.44
CA GLN A 127 -20.63 -1.04 -0.71
C GLN A 127 -20.26 0.45 -0.85
N PHE A 128 -19.00 0.74 -1.15
CA PHE A 128 -18.48 2.09 -1.27
C PHE A 128 -18.33 2.51 -2.73
N ASP A 129 -18.74 3.74 -3.05
CA ASP A 129 -18.49 4.33 -4.36
C ASP A 129 -17.01 4.78 -4.45
N THR A 130 -16.18 3.93 -5.03
CA THR A 130 -14.75 4.18 -5.20
C THR A 130 -14.42 5.40 -6.06
N THR A 131 -15.38 5.95 -6.82
CA THR A 131 -15.19 7.19 -7.60
C THR A 131 -15.11 8.43 -6.71
N ILE A 132 -15.66 8.37 -5.48
CA ILE A 132 -15.61 9.46 -4.49
C ILE A 132 -14.16 9.79 -4.13
N ARG A 133 -13.44 8.82 -3.53
CA ARG A 133 -12.01 8.98 -3.21
C ARG A 133 -11.13 9.05 -4.44
N GLY A 134 -11.58 8.47 -5.56
CA GLY A 134 -10.80 8.41 -6.79
C GLY A 134 -10.59 9.78 -7.41
N TYR A 135 -11.64 10.60 -7.48
CA TYR A 135 -11.57 11.93 -8.11
C TYR A 135 -12.73 12.87 -7.78
N ARG A 136 -13.93 12.38 -7.46
CA ARG A 136 -15.14 13.24 -7.40
C ARG A 136 -15.09 14.30 -6.30
N VAL A 137 -14.72 13.93 -5.07
CA VAL A 137 -14.62 14.88 -3.96
C VAL A 137 -13.53 15.93 -4.21
N ASN A 138 -12.38 15.47 -4.72
CA ASN A 138 -11.27 16.35 -5.09
C ASN A 138 -11.67 17.31 -6.22
N ALA A 139 -12.43 16.83 -7.21
CA ALA A 139 -12.93 17.66 -8.30
C ALA A 139 -13.94 18.71 -7.82
N ALA A 140 -14.84 18.34 -6.91
CA ALA A 140 -15.79 19.28 -6.31
C ALA A 140 -15.07 20.40 -5.55
N ALA A 141 -14.11 20.04 -4.69
CA ALA A 141 -13.30 21.02 -3.95
C ALA A 141 -12.45 21.90 -4.88
N ALA A 142 -11.81 21.33 -5.90
CA ALA A 142 -11.04 22.07 -6.89
C ALA A 142 -11.89 23.12 -7.63
N LYS A 143 -13.09 22.75 -8.07
CA LYS A 143 -14.04 23.68 -8.73
C LYS A 143 -14.48 24.79 -7.78
N PHE A 144 -14.85 24.45 -6.55
CA PHE A 144 -15.25 25.45 -5.56
C PHE A 144 -14.10 26.39 -5.19
N SER A 145 -12.87 25.88 -5.09
CA SER A 145 -11.70 26.72 -4.79
C SER A 145 -11.48 27.82 -5.83
N ARG A 146 -11.81 27.57 -7.12
CA ARG A 146 -11.72 28.59 -8.18
C ARG A 146 -12.76 29.69 -8.02
N VAL A 147 -13.96 29.35 -7.52
CA VAL A 147 -15.00 30.34 -7.20
C VAL A 147 -14.47 31.29 -6.13
N LEU A 148 -13.87 30.74 -5.06
CA LEU A 148 -13.27 31.55 -3.99
C LEU A 148 -12.02 32.31 -4.44
N ALA A 149 -11.18 31.73 -5.30
CA ALA A 149 -10.04 32.44 -5.87
C ALA A 149 -10.50 33.69 -6.65
N ALA A 150 -11.57 33.58 -7.44
CA ALA A 150 -12.14 34.72 -8.16
C ALA A 150 -12.78 35.75 -7.22
N GLU A 151 -13.31 35.32 -6.08
CA GLU A 151 -13.80 36.23 -5.03
C GLU A 151 -12.65 36.99 -4.35
N VAL A 152 -11.54 36.30 -4.05
CA VAL A 152 -10.40 36.85 -3.32
C VAL A 152 -9.55 37.78 -4.20
N TYR A 153 -9.26 37.38 -5.45
CA TYR A 153 -8.32 38.09 -6.34
C TYR A 153 -8.99 38.76 -7.54
N GLY A 154 -10.33 38.80 -7.56
CA GLY A 154 -11.11 39.28 -8.70
C GLY A 154 -11.19 38.28 -9.88
N PRO A 155 -11.98 38.58 -10.92
CA PRO A 155 -12.20 37.65 -12.04
C PRO A 155 -10.94 37.34 -12.84
N HIS A 156 -10.52 36.08 -12.84
CA HIS A 156 -9.37 35.59 -13.61
C HIS A 156 -9.50 34.08 -13.86
N ARG A 157 -8.62 33.54 -14.71
CA ARG A 157 -8.48 32.08 -14.85
C ARG A 157 -7.47 31.54 -13.86
N THR A 158 -7.90 30.61 -13.01
CA THR A 158 -7.01 29.84 -12.14
C THR A 158 -6.59 28.51 -12.76
N TYR A 159 -5.29 28.27 -12.89
CA TYR A 159 -4.71 27.00 -13.36
C TYR A 159 -4.54 26.00 -12.20
N GLY A 160 -5.07 24.78 -12.35
CA GLY A 160 -5.03 23.77 -11.31
C GLY A 160 -4.09 22.62 -11.60
N TYR A 161 -3.32 22.15 -10.61
CA TYR A 161 -2.45 20.98 -10.76
C TYR A 161 -2.69 19.96 -9.66
N LEU A 162 -2.88 18.70 -10.03
CA LEU A 162 -3.07 17.58 -9.12
C LEU A 162 -1.80 16.72 -9.08
N TYR A 163 -1.33 16.36 -7.90
CA TYR A 163 -0.14 15.52 -7.74
C TYR A 163 -0.29 14.53 -6.58
N GLY A 164 0.30 13.34 -6.75
CA GLY A 164 0.20 12.28 -5.76
C GLY A 164 1.17 11.13 -6.01
N GLY A 165 1.73 10.62 -4.92
CA GLY A 165 2.62 9.45 -4.90
C GLY A 165 1.88 8.17 -4.55
N SER A 166 2.43 6.99 -4.86
CA SER A 166 1.87 5.69 -4.41
C SER A 166 0.38 5.54 -4.80
N GLY A 167 -0.55 5.34 -3.86
CA GLY A 167 -1.98 5.29 -4.18
C GLY A 167 -2.56 6.64 -4.65
N GLY A 168 -1.93 7.75 -4.27
CA GLY A 168 -2.18 9.07 -4.84
C GLY A 168 -1.83 9.17 -6.33
N ALA A 169 -0.91 8.36 -6.84
CA ALA A 169 -0.60 8.31 -8.27
C ALA A 169 -1.77 7.70 -9.07
N TYR A 170 -2.43 6.67 -8.52
CA TYR A 170 -3.66 6.13 -9.09
C TYR A 170 -4.79 7.15 -9.06
N GLN A 171 -4.98 7.86 -7.94
CA GLN A 171 -5.97 8.95 -7.86
C GLN A 171 -5.69 10.05 -8.88
N THR A 172 -4.41 10.40 -9.09
CA THR A 172 -4.00 11.41 -10.07
C THR A 172 -4.29 10.96 -11.50
N VAL A 173 -3.97 9.72 -11.86
CA VAL A 173 -4.28 9.18 -13.20
C VAL A 173 -5.78 9.00 -13.40
N THR A 174 -6.50 8.43 -12.43
CA THR A 174 -7.96 8.32 -12.52
C THR A 174 -8.60 9.70 -12.66
N SER A 175 -8.10 10.73 -11.96
CA SER A 175 -8.57 12.10 -12.14
C SER A 175 -8.28 12.64 -13.54
N ALA A 176 -7.12 12.34 -14.12
CA ALA A 176 -6.79 12.72 -15.49
C ALA A 176 -7.68 12.03 -16.54
N GLU A 177 -8.01 10.76 -16.34
CA GLU A 177 -8.82 9.96 -17.25
C GLU A 177 -10.32 10.24 -17.13
N MET A 178 -10.79 10.55 -15.92
CA MET A 178 -12.22 10.67 -15.59
C MET A 178 -12.71 12.10 -15.50
N THR A 179 -11.85 13.09 -15.72
CA THR A 179 -12.23 14.50 -15.67
C THR A 179 -11.73 15.32 -16.87
N THR A 180 -12.39 16.45 -17.13
CA THR A 180 -11.91 17.45 -18.09
C THR A 180 -12.20 18.86 -17.60
N GLY A 181 -11.19 19.73 -17.66
CA GLY A 181 -11.30 21.12 -17.23
C GLY A 181 -11.37 21.32 -15.71
N VAL A 182 -11.19 20.26 -14.91
CA VAL A 182 -11.07 20.35 -13.45
C VAL A 182 -9.63 20.69 -13.04
N TRP A 183 -8.63 20.07 -13.67
CA TRP A 183 -7.22 20.42 -13.53
C TRP A 183 -6.61 20.63 -14.92
N ASP A 184 -5.53 21.41 -14.95
CA ASP A 184 -4.77 21.79 -16.13
C ASP A 184 -3.46 20.98 -16.26
N GLY A 185 -3.01 20.34 -15.18
CA GLY A 185 -1.86 19.43 -15.18
C GLY A 185 -1.93 18.37 -14.08
N PHE A 186 -1.28 17.23 -14.35
CA PHE A 186 -1.28 16.05 -13.50
C PHE A 186 0.15 15.54 -13.31
N VAL A 187 0.55 15.27 -12.06
CA VAL A 187 1.89 14.75 -11.72
C VAL A 187 1.75 13.50 -10.85
N PRO A 188 1.48 12.32 -11.45
CA PRO A 188 1.59 11.05 -10.74
C PRO A 188 3.07 10.69 -10.57
N TYR A 189 3.47 10.22 -9.38
CA TYR A 189 4.84 9.76 -9.12
C TYR A 189 4.84 8.48 -8.28
N VAL A 190 5.90 7.66 -8.39
CA VAL A 190 5.99 6.37 -7.66
C VAL A 190 4.73 5.51 -7.90
N MET A 191 4.28 5.44 -9.15
CA MET A 191 3.14 4.65 -9.56
C MET A 191 3.50 3.16 -9.52
N GLY A 192 2.62 2.34 -8.94
CA GLY A 192 2.78 0.90 -8.98
C GLY A 192 2.40 0.32 -10.36
N SER A 193 3.11 -0.74 -10.75
CA SER A 193 2.69 -1.65 -11.81
C SER A 193 1.75 -2.73 -11.25
N PRO A 194 1.08 -3.52 -12.10
CA PRO A 194 0.31 -4.69 -11.66
C PRO A 194 1.11 -5.70 -10.82
N GLN A 195 2.44 -5.72 -10.93
CA GLN A 195 3.34 -6.58 -10.17
C GLN A 195 3.81 -5.96 -8.84
N SER A 196 3.51 -4.67 -8.61
CA SER A 196 4.02 -3.96 -7.43
C SER A 196 3.37 -4.42 -6.14
N ILE A 197 2.06 -4.70 -6.16
CA ILE A 197 1.30 -5.09 -4.97
C ILE A 197 1.08 -6.62 -4.95
N PRO A 198 1.59 -7.34 -3.94
CA PRO A 198 2.56 -6.91 -2.92
C PRO A 198 4.02 -7.15 -3.36
N GLY A 199 4.29 -7.57 -4.60
CA GLY A 199 5.58 -8.12 -5.05
C GLY A 199 6.82 -7.28 -4.73
N CYS A 200 6.76 -5.95 -4.90
CA CYS A 200 7.89 -5.06 -4.57
C CYS A 200 8.24 -5.08 -3.07
N PHE A 201 7.27 -5.42 -2.21
CA PHE A 201 7.45 -5.51 -0.76
C PHE A 201 7.87 -6.92 -0.33
N THR A 202 7.24 -7.96 -0.88
CA THR A 202 7.47 -9.35 -0.46
C THR A 202 8.90 -9.80 -0.76
N VAL A 203 9.41 -9.46 -1.94
CA VAL A 203 10.79 -9.76 -2.34
C VAL A 203 11.81 -9.18 -1.34
N ARG A 204 11.63 -7.91 -0.95
CA ARG A 204 12.52 -7.23 0.00
C ARG A 204 12.46 -7.88 1.38
N VAL A 205 11.25 -8.13 1.89
CA VAL A 205 11.08 -8.70 3.23
C VAL A 205 11.62 -10.14 3.29
N ASN A 206 11.48 -10.94 2.21
CA ASN A 206 12.13 -12.24 2.12
C ASN A 206 13.65 -12.13 2.23
N ALA A 207 14.27 -11.23 1.46
CA ALA A 207 15.71 -10.99 1.54
C ALA A 207 16.15 -10.56 2.94
N LEU A 208 15.43 -9.63 3.57
CA LEU A 208 15.71 -9.16 4.94
C LEU A 208 15.69 -10.30 5.96
N ARG A 209 14.71 -11.21 5.87
CA ARG A 209 14.62 -12.38 6.75
C ARG A 209 15.77 -13.37 6.51
N VAL A 210 15.96 -13.78 5.25
CA VAL A 210 16.93 -14.82 4.89
C VAL A 210 18.37 -14.36 5.16
N LEU A 211 18.67 -13.10 4.90
CA LEU A 211 20.02 -12.53 4.98
C LEU A 211 20.30 -11.80 6.30
N LYS A 212 19.43 -11.93 7.30
CA LYS A 212 19.48 -11.13 8.55
C LYS A 212 20.87 -11.09 9.19
N ASP A 213 21.60 -12.21 9.18
CA ASP A 213 22.92 -12.36 9.79
C ASP A 213 24.08 -12.10 8.81
N LYS A 214 23.76 -11.86 7.52
CA LYS A 214 24.71 -11.72 6.41
C LYS A 214 24.84 -10.28 5.92
N TRP A 215 23.93 -9.40 6.31
CA TRP A 215 23.98 -8.01 5.89
C TRP A 215 25.33 -7.33 6.19
N PRO A 216 25.97 -7.47 7.37
CA PRO A 216 27.28 -6.85 7.59
C PRO A 216 28.33 -7.24 6.53
N SER A 217 28.43 -8.53 6.18
CA SER A 217 29.36 -9.00 5.12
C SER A 217 28.95 -8.54 3.72
N ILE A 218 27.64 -8.48 3.44
CA ILE A 218 27.14 -8.01 2.14
C ILE A 218 27.46 -6.51 1.97
N ILE A 219 27.28 -5.71 3.01
CA ILE A 219 27.58 -4.27 2.99
C ILE A 219 29.08 -4.05 2.84
N ASP A 220 29.90 -4.72 3.64
CA ASP A 220 31.36 -4.64 3.53
C ASP A 220 31.85 -4.96 2.11
N ALA A 221 31.25 -5.95 1.45
CA ALA A 221 31.60 -6.31 0.08
C ALA A 221 31.27 -5.22 -0.98
N ILE A 222 30.22 -4.42 -0.78
CA ILE A 222 29.74 -3.42 -1.76
C ILE A 222 30.18 -1.98 -1.47
N GLU A 223 30.67 -1.71 -0.27
CA GLU A 223 31.26 -0.42 0.12
C GLU A 223 32.56 -0.13 -0.68
N PRO A 224 32.96 1.14 -0.84
CA PRO A 224 34.23 1.49 -1.48
C PRO A 224 35.41 0.79 -0.81
N GLY A 225 36.17 0.00 -1.57
CA GLY A 225 37.30 -0.78 -1.06
C GLY A 225 36.95 -2.20 -0.60
N GLY A 226 35.67 -2.57 -0.64
CA GLY A 226 35.19 -3.93 -0.39
C GLY A 226 35.63 -4.93 -1.46
N SER A 227 35.36 -6.22 -1.20
CA SER A 227 35.74 -7.33 -2.09
C SER A 227 35.09 -7.26 -3.48
N GLY A 228 33.95 -6.57 -3.61
CA GLY A 228 33.12 -6.55 -4.81
C GLY A 228 32.25 -7.81 -5.00
N ASP A 229 32.35 -8.81 -4.11
CA ASP A 229 31.52 -10.02 -4.16
C ASP A 229 30.56 -10.09 -2.96
N PRO A 230 29.30 -9.64 -3.13
CA PRO A 230 28.30 -9.69 -2.06
C PRO A 230 27.76 -11.10 -1.80
N TYR A 231 28.17 -12.11 -2.58
CA TYR A 231 27.72 -13.49 -2.42
C TYR A 231 28.73 -14.38 -1.69
N ALA A 232 29.89 -13.85 -1.32
CA ALA A 232 30.90 -14.58 -0.59
C ALA A 232 30.36 -15.06 0.77
N GLY A 233 30.46 -16.37 1.05
CA GLY A 233 30.02 -16.96 2.31
C GLY A 233 28.51 -17.11 2.48
N LEU A 234 27.72 -16.88 1.43
CA LEU A 234 26.29 -17.17 1.38
C LEU A 234 26.04 -18.64 0.99
N ASN A 235 25.09 -19.27 1.68
CA ASN A 235 24.53 -20.56 1.27
C ASN A 235 23.59 -20.40 0.05
N ASP A 236 23.01 -21.51 -0.43
CA ASP A 236 22.17 -21.49 -1.63
C ASP A 236 20.88 -20.67 -1.46
N GLU A 237 20.21 -20.76 -0.30
CA GLU A 237 18.99 -19.99 -0.02
C GLU A 237 19.29 -18.49 0.09
N GLU A 238 20.36 -18.13 0.79
CA GLU A 238 20.85 -16.77 0.96
C GLU A 238 21.25 -16.15 -0.39
N ARG A 239 22.03 -16.89 -1.19
CA ARG A 239 22.41 -16.48 -2.55
C ARG A 239 21.18 -16.25 -3.42
N ALA A 240 20.22 -17.18 -3.41
CA ALA A 240 18.99 -17.06 -4.17
C ALA A 240 18.14 -15.86 -3.74
N ALA A 241 18.04 -15.58 -2.44
CA ALA A 241 17.30 -14.42 -1.92
C ALA A 241 17.95 -13.09 -2.35
N LEU A 242 19.28 -12.98 -2.27
CA LEU A 242 20.00 -11.78 -2.71
C LEU A 242 19.91 -11.57 -4.23
N GLU A 243 20.07 -12.64 -5.01
CA GLU A 243 19.89 -12.60 -6.47
C GLU A 243 18.47 -12.21 -6.85
N GLU A 244 17.46 -12.83 -6.24
CA GLU A 244 16.05 -12.55 -6.50
C GLU A 244 15.72 -11.08 -6.25
N ALA A 245 16.14 -10.53 -5.11
CA ALA A 245 15.91 -9.12 -4.81
C ALA A 245 16.62 -8.18 -5.79
N THR A 246 17.86 -8.49 -6.15
CA THR A 246 18.63 -7.72 -7.14
C THR A 246 17.96 -7.73 -8.50
N ARG A 247 17.51 -8.91 -8.97
CA ARG A 247 16.85 -9.08 -10.26
C ARG A 247 15.43 -8.51 -10.30
N ALA A 248 14.76 -8.41 -9.15
CA ALA A 248 13.50 -7.68 -9.01
C ALA A 248 13.68 -6.15 -9.05
N GLY A 249 14.91 -5.65 -9.13
CA GLY A 249 15.23 -4.25 -9.30
C GLY A 249 15.65 -3.52 -8.02
N PHE A 250 15.85 -4.23 -6.89
CA PHE A 250 16.49 -3.61 -5.73
C PHE A 250 17.97 -3.35 -6.03
N PRO A 251 18.43 -2.09 -6.04
CA PRO A 251 19.83 -1.79 -6.32
C PRO A 251 20.70 -2.38 -5.21
N PRO A 252 21.74 -3.19 -5.50
CA PRO A 252 22.58 -3.78 -4.46
C PRO A 252 23.15 -2.74 -3.49
N ARG A 253 23.54 -1.57 -4.01
CA ARG A 253 24.05 -0.46 -3.20
C ARG A 253 23.02 0.15 -2.27
N ALA A 254 21.73 0.01 -2.52
CA ALA A 254 20.67 0.51 -1.64
C ALA A 254 20.58 -0.27 -0.32
N TRP A 255 21.22 -1.43 -0.23
CA TRP A 255 21.29 -2.20 1.01
C TRP A 255 22.09 -1.50 2.10
N PHE A 256 22.83 -0.41 1.87
CA PHE A 256 23.45 0.37 2.95
C PHE A 256 22.44 0.76 4.06
N ASN A 257 21.18 0.92 3.68
CA ASN A 257 20.05 1.18 4.58
C ASN A 257 19.17 -0.05 4.79
N TYR A 258 19.77 -1.25 4.85
CA TYR A 258 19.07 -2.53 5.05
C TYR A 258 18.38 -2.62 6.42
N VAL A 259 18.65 -1.66 7.32
CA VAL A 259 18.23 -1.58 8.72
C VAL A 259 17.10 -2.56 9.00
N PRO A 260 17.37 -3.67 9.72
CA PRO A 260 16.41 -4.75 9.92
C PRO A 260 15.34 -4.27 10.90
N GLN A 261 14.41 -3.45 10.40
CA GLN A 261 13.28 -2.96 11.15
C GLN A 261 12.00 -3.21 10.34
N GLY A 262 11.29 -4.26 10.76
CA GLY A 262 9.91 -4.53 10.39
C GLY A 262 9.68 -5.06 8.97
N GLY A 263 8.42 -5.36 8.68
CA GLY A 263 7.94 -5.68 7.32
C GLY A 263 7.86 -4.46 6.37
N GLY A 264 8.27 -3.27 6.84
CA GLY A 264 8.13 -2.03 6.10
C GLY A 264 6.68 -1.76 5.65
N PRO A 265 6.46 -1.11 4.48
CA PRO A 265 5.13 -0.81 3.97
C PRO A 265 4.31 -2.03 3.50
N LEU A 266 4.78 -3.28 3.67
CA LEU A 266 4.01 -4.49 3.34
C LEU A 266 2.66 -4.50 4.07
N VAL A 267 2.61 -4.01 5.31
CA VAL A 267 1.39 -3.94 6.12
C VAL A 267 0.24 -3.19 5.42
N LEU A 268 0.56 -2.17 4.61
CA LEU A 268 -0.45 -1.38 3.89
C LEU A 268 -1.20 -2.19 2.84
N VAL A 269 -0.64 -3.31 2.39
CA VAL A 269 -1.18 -4.09 1.26
C VAL A 269 -1.33 -5.58 1.53
N ALA A 270 -0.80 -6.08 2.65
CA ALA A 270 -0.84 -7.50 3.00
C ALA A 270 -2.26 -8.09 3.02
N SER A 271 -3.25 -7.30 3.46
CA SER A 271 -4.67 -7.72 3.53
C SER A 271 -5.33 -7.91 2.17
N TYR A 272 -4.78 -7.35 1.08
CA TYR A 272 -5.31 -7.62 -0.26
C TYR A 272 -5.00 -9.05 -0.75
N VAL A 273 -3.94 -9.70 -0.26
CA VAL A 273 -3.58 -11.05 -0.71
C VAL A 273 -4.68 -12.08 -0.44
N PRO A 274 -5.21 -12.26 0.79
CA PRO A 274 -6.31 -13.21 1.01
C PRO A 274 -7.62 -12.81 0.33
N LEU A 275 -7.81 -11.54 -0.08
CA LEU A 275 -8.96 -11.14 -0.87
C LEU A 275 -8.82 -11.55 -2.34
N LEU A 276 -7.60 -11.49 -2.88
CA LEU A 276 -7.29 -11.84 -4.28
C LEU A 276 -7.02 -13.33 -4.48
N ASP A 277 -6.41 -13.98 -3.49
CA ASP A 277 -6.15 -15.42 -3.43
C ASP A 277 -6.49 -15.98 -2.04
N PRO A 278 -7.79 -16.26 -1.78
CA PRO A 278 -8.27 -16.73 -0.48
C PRO A 278 -7.66 -18.05 -0.03
N THR A 279 -7.15 -18.85 -0.96
CA THR A 279 -6.56 -20.17 -0.66
C THR A 279 -5.07 -20.12 -0.37
N TYR A 280 -4.40 -18.98 -0.62
CA TYR A 280 -2.94 -18.93 -0.65
C TYR A 280 -2.28 -19.39 0.65
N LEU A 281 -2.78 -18.92 1.80
CA LEU A 281 -2.17 -19.22 3.09
C LEU A 281 -2.28 -20.72 3.42
N ASP A 282 -3.44 -21.32 3.20
CA ASP A 282 -3.65 -22.76 3.40
C ASP A 282 -2.81 -23.58 2.43
N ASP A 283 -2.80 -23.18 1.15
CA ASP A 283 -1.99 -23.83 0.12
C ASP A 283 -0.49 -23.79 0.48
N PHE A 284 0.00 -22.63 0.94
CA PHE A 284 1.41 -22.43 1.31
C PHE A 284 1.90 -23.40 2.39
N TRP A 285 1.06 -23.65 3.40
CA TRP A 285 1.41 -24.50 4.54
C TRP A 285 1.03 -25.97 4.38
N SER A 286 0.23 -26.34 3.36
CA SER A 286 -0.30 -27.71 3.23
C SER A 286 0.02 -28.41 1.91
N LYS A 287 0.30 -27.68 0.83
CA LYS A 287 0.51 -28.28 -0.51
C LYS A 287 1.99 -28.38 -0.86
N PRO A 288 2.42 -29.42 -1.61
CA PRO A 288 3.78 -29.54 -2.10
C PRO A 288 4.10 -28.43 -3.10
N GLY A 289 5.38 -28.03 -3.14
CA GLY A 289 5.88 -26.98 -4.04
C GLY A 289 5.85 -25.57 -3.44
N TYR A 290 5.34 -25.41 -2.22
CA TYR A 290 5.47 -24.20 -1.42
C TYR A 290 6.59 -24.36 -0.39
N LEU A 291 7.23 -23.24 -0.03
CA LEU A 291 8.30 -23.22 0.98
C LEU A 291 7.83 -23.60 2.38
N GLY A 292 6.52 -23.53 2.66
CA GLY A 292 5.94 -23.96 3.93
C GLY A 292 5.91 -25.49 4.12
N THR A 293 6.03 -26.26 3.03
CA THR A 293 6.09 -27.74 3.07
C THR A 293 7.43 -28.31 2.63
N ASP A 294 8.37 -27.45 2.23
CA ASP A 294 9.73 -27.84 1.85
C ASP A 294 10.61 -28.02 3.09
N PRO A 295 11.11 -29.25 3.39
CA PRO A 295 11.94 -29.49 4.56
C PRO A 295 13.32 -28.80 4.51
N THR A 296 13.75 -28.33 3.34
CA THR A 296 15.02 -27.60 3.16
C THR A 296 14.88 -26.09 3.34
N SER A 297 13.64 -25.59 3.37
CA SER A 297 13.33 -24.16 3.53
C SER A 297 13.50 -23.70 4.97
N SER A 298 14.17 -22.56 5.17
CA SER A 298 14.29 -21.92 6.49
C SER A 298 12.94 -21.39 7.04
N VAL A 299 11.89 -21.31 6.22
CA VAL A 299 10.57 -20.77 6.62
C VAL A 299 9.92 -21.61 7.72
N GLY A 300 10.02 -22.95 7.64
CA GLY A 300 9.44 -23.84 8.65
C GLY A 300 10.07 -23.63 10.02
N ALA A 301 11.39 -23.49 10.08
CA ALA A 301 12.12 -23.23 11.32
C ALA A 301 11.86 -21.83 11.90
N ALA A 302 11.48 -20.86 11.06
CA ALA A 302 11.13 -19.51 11.48
C ALA A 302 9.67 -19.38 11.97
N ARG A 303 8.83 -20.40 11.75
CA ARG A 303 7.40 -20.35 12.07
C ARG A 303 7.17 -20.41 13.58
N ILE A 304 6.38 -19.46 14.07
CA ILE A 304 5.98 -19.34 15.48
C ILE A 304 4.46 -19.37 15.53
N GLN A 305 3.93 -20.30 16.33
CA GLN A 305 2.52 -20.37 16.72
C GLN A 305 2.49 -20.63 18.23
N HIS A 306 2.06 -19.64 19.00
CA HIS A 306 2.15 -19.65 20.46
C HIS A 306 0.82 -19.24 21.08
N GLU A 307 0.19 -20.16 21.79
CA GLU A 307 -1.03 -19.90 22.55
C GLU A 307 -0.70 -19.21 23.87
N ALA A 308 -1.49 -18.21 24.24
CA ALA A 308 -1.37 -17.46 25.47
C ALA A 308 -2.75 -17.01 25.97
N THR A 309 -2.79 -16.53 27.21
CA THR A 309 -3.98 -15.94 27.82
C THR A 309 -3.69 -14.48 28.12
N VAL A 310 -4.64 -13.60 27.88
CA VAL A 310 -4.58 -12.20 28.32
C VAL A 310 -4.73 -12.18 29.84
N VAL A 311 -3.64 -11.82 30.53
CA VAL A 311 -3.61 -11.69 31.99
C VAL A 311 -4.21 -10.36 32.42
N ASP A 312 -3.89 -9.30 31.68
CA ASP A 312 -4.39 -7.96 31.95
C ASP A 312 -4.43 -7.13 30.65
N VAL A 313 -5.28 -6.11 30.65
CA VAL A 313 -5.42 -5.14 29.56
C VAL A 313 -4.99 -3.78 30.06
N VAL A 314 -3.84 -3.30 29.59
CA VAL A 314 -3.29 -2.02 30.03
C VAL A 314 -3.81 -0.91 29.11
N PRO A 315 -4.63 0.02 29.62
CA PRO A 315 -5.15 1.12 28.82
C PRO A 315 -4.04 2.14 28.49
N GLY A 316 -4.13 2.74 27.31
CA GLY A 316 -3.19 3.78 26.86
C GLY A 316 -3.50 4.23 25.44
N ARG A 317 -2.67 5.14 24.89
CA ARG A 317 -2.79 5.58 23.48
C ARG A 317 -2.75 4.40 22.50
N ARG A 318 -2.04 3.34 22.87
CA ARG A 318 -2.14 2.01 22.27
C ARG A 318 -2.46 1.06 23.40
N GLN A 319 -3.57 0.34 23.30
CA GLN A 319 -3.90 -0.72 24.23
C GLN A 319 -2.76 -1.76 24.20
N GLN A 320 -2.36 -2.21 25.39
CA GLN A 320 -1.35 -3.26 25.52
C GLN A 320 -2.00 -4.45 26.22
N LEU A 321 -1.58 -5.65 25.83
CA LEU A 321 -1.98 -6.87 26.50
C LEU A 321 -0.80 -7.39 27.30
N GLU A 322 -1.03 -7.69 28.57
CA GLU A 322 -0.13 -8.54 29.33
C GLU A 322 -0.52 -9.99 29.04
N LEU A 323 0.38 -10.75 28.42
CA LEU A 323 0.13 -12.15 28.09
C LEU A 323 0.78 -13.07 29.12
N SER A 324 0.14 -14.21 29.37
CA SER A 324 0.66 -15.24 30.28
C SER A 324 2.06 -15.73 29.89
N SER A 325 2.38 -15.68 28.61
CA SER A 325 3.72 -15.87 28.07
C SER A 325 3.85 -15.27 26.67
N VAL A 326 5.07 -14.93 26.28
CA VAL A 326 5.42 -14.50 24.92
C VAL A 326 6.54 -15.39 24.40
N PRO A 327 6.45 -15.92 23.17
CA PRO A 327 7.45 -16.83 22.63
C PRO A 327 8.78 -16.11 22.39
N THR A 328 9.88 -16.85 22.51
CA THR A 328 11.20 -16.38 22.05
C THR A 328 11.29 -16.48 20.53
N GLY A 329 11.98 -15.54 19.88
CA GLY A 329 12.26 -15.58 18.45
C GLY A 329 11.99 -14.25 17.76
N ASP A 330 12.01 -14.28 16.43
CA ASP A 330 11.66 -13.11 15.61
C ASP A 330 10.14 -13.05 15.41
N LEU A 331 9.50 -12.09 16.09
CA LEU A 331 8.07 -11.85 16.03
C LEU A 331 7.71 -10.74 15.02
N THR A 332 8.64 -10.37 14.14
CA THR A 332 8.38 -9.40 13.09
C THR A 332 7.20 -9.82 12.23
N GLY A 333 6.18 -8.96 12.13
CA GLY A 333 4.98 -9.20 11.34
C GLY A 333 4.07 -10.29 11.89
N ALA A 334 4.26 -10.74 13.13
CA ALA A 334 3.33 -11.66 13.77
C ALA A 334 1.96 -11.01 13.98
N ASP A 335 0.94 -11.84 13.90
CA ASP A 335 -0.43 -11.51 14.24
C ASP A 335 -0.73 -12.00 15.65
N VAL A 336 -1.63 -11.31 16.35
CA VAL A 336 -2.34 -11.81 17.53
C VAL A 336 -3.74 -12.20 17.08
N ILE A 337 -3.98 -13.50 17.02
CA ILE A 337 -5.27 -14.10 16.65
C ILE A 337 -6.06 -14.32 17.94
N ILE A 338 -7.22 -13.68 18.07
CA ILE A 338 -8.07 -13.87 19.24
C ILE A 338 -8.84 -15.18 19.06
N THR A 339 -8.73 -16.10 20.02
CA THR A 339 -9.31 -17.46 19.92
C THR A 339 -10.53 -17.66 20.83
N SER A 340 -10.74 -16.82 21.84
CA SER A 340 -11.95 -16.80 22.68
C SER A 340 -12.53 -15.39 22.88
N GLY A 341 -13.58 -15.26 23.68
CA GLY A 341 -14.16 -13.96 24.04
C GLY A 341 -15.00 -13.31 22.93
N ALA A 342 -15.33 -12.03 23.12
CA ALA A 342 -16.16 -11.26 22.19
C ALA A 342 -15.46 -11.01 20.84
N ALA A 343 -14.13 -10.93 20.85
CA ALA A 343 -13.29 -10.74 19.67
C ALA A 343 -12.87 -12.06 18.98
N ALA A 344 -13.40 -13.22 19.39
CA ALA A 344 -13.01 -14.51 18.84
C ALA A 344 -13.05 -14.55 17.29
N GLY A 345 -11.97 -15.07 16.69
CA GLY A 345 -11.78 -15.15 15.24
C GLY A 345 -11.30 -13.85 14.59
N LYS A 346 -11.08 -12.77 15.35
CA LYS A 346 -10.46 -11.55 14.84
C LYS A 346 -8.94 -11.63 14.97
N THR A 347 -8.26 -10.76 14.23
CA THR A 347 -6.80 -10.71 14.17
C THR A 347 -6.35 -9.27 14.31
N VAL A 348 -5.34 -9.04 15.14
CA VAL A 348 -4.72 -7.74 15.35
C VAL A 348 -3.22 -7.86 15.11
N MET A 349 -2.58 -6.85 14.54
CA MET A 349 -1.14 -6.93 14.30
C MET A 349 -0.36 -6.79 15.61
N LEU A 350 0.60 -7.70 15.85
CA LEU A 350 1.51 -7.59 16.97
C LEU A 350 2.39 -6.35 16.79
N GLY A 351 2.42 -5.52 17.82
CA GLY A 351 3.29 -4.36 17.89
C GLY A 351 4.61 -4.64 18.58
N ARG A 352 5.03 -3.68 19.40
CA ARG A 352 6.28 -3.80 20.17
C ARG A 352 6.06 -4.75 21.34
N VAL A 353 6.89 -5.78 21.42
CA VAL A 353 7.03 -6.57 22.64
C VAL A 353 7.93 -5.80 23.62
N ALA A 354 7.48 -5.62 24.85
CA ALA A 354 8.26 -4.97 25.89
C ALA A 354 9.51 -5.81 26.21
N SER A 355 10.65 -5.14 26.41
CA SER A 355 11.92 -5.78 26.72
C SER A 355 12.10 -6.11 28.21
N ASP A 356 11.06 -5.91 29.01
CA ASP A 356 11.09 -6.07 30.48
C ASP A 356 10.89 -7.52 30.95
N GLY A 357 10.67 -8.45 30.00
CA GLY A 357 10.49 -9.87 30.28
C GLY A 357 9.14 -10.22 30.93
N ARG A 358 8.20 -9.26 31.01
CA ARG A 358 6.89 -9.45 31.65
C ARG A 358 5.80 -9.96 30.71
N GLY A 359 6.15 -10.26 29.46
CA GLY A 359 5.18 -10.72 28.45
C GLY A 359 4.23 -9.62 27.98
N GLN A 360 4.53 -8.35 28.22
CA GLN A 360 3.74 -7.24 27.72
C GLN A 360 3.94 -7.08 26.22
N VAL A 361 2.84 -7.20 25.48
CA VAL A 361 2.80 -6.94 24.04
C VAL A 361 1.98 -5.69 23.77
N GLY A 362 2.63 -4.70 23.16
CA GLY A 362 1.91 -3.60 22.56
C GLY A 362 1.20 -4.10 21.31
N LEU A 363 -0.07 -3.75 21.16
CA LEU A 363 -0.78 -3.98 19.91
C LEU A 363 -0.60 -2.76 18.99
N VAL A 364 -0.46 -2.97 17.68
CA VAL A 364 -0.44 -1.86 16.73
C VAL A 364 -1.86 -1.61 16.24
N PHE A 365 -2.38 -0.45 16.63
CA PHE A 365 -3.51 0.22 16.00
C PHE A 365 -3.12 1.64 15.63
N GLU A 366 -3.16 1.93 14.33
CA GLU A 366 -2.88 3.26 13.79
C GLU A 366 -4.00 3.61 12.81
N SER A 367 -5.14 4.04 13.35
CA SER A 367 -6.04 4.90 12.60
C SER A 367 -5.62 6.34 12.89
N VAL A 368 -5.30 7.11 11.84
CA VAL A 368 -4.90 8.52 11.99
C VAL A 368 -5.85 9.36 11.13
N GLY A 369 -6.89 9.87 11.77
CA GLY A 369 -7.94 10.64 11.08
C GLY A 369 -8.58 9.84 9.96
N ASP A 370 -8.50 10.35 8.73
CA ASP A 370 -9.14 9.78 7.53
C ASP A 370 -8.23 8.85 6.69
N THR A 371 -7.11 8.36 7.25
CA THR A 371 -6.22 7.41 6.55
C THR A 371 -6.81 6.02 6.42
N ILE A 372 -6.20 5.17 5.57
CA ILE A 372 -6.45 3.72 5.62
C ILE A 372 -6.07 3.15 7.00
N ASP A 373 -6.78 2.09 7.39
CA ASP A 373 -6.49 1.35 8.61
C ASP A 373 -5.52 0.20 8.31
N ILE A 374 -4.46 0.07 9.09
CA ILE A 374 -3.39 -0.92 8.89
C ILE A 374 -3.54 -2.19 9.75
N THR A 375 -4.64 -2.33 10.48
CA THR A 375 -4.91 -3.37 11.49
C THR A 375 -6.40 -3.32 11.90
N ALA A 376 -6.81 -4.09 12.92
CA ALA A 376 -8.22 -4.20 13.30
C ALA A 376 -8.84 -2.87 13.76
N ALA A 377 -10.16 -2.77 13.57
CA ALA A 377 -10.95 -1.65 14.05
C ALA A 377 -10.80 -1.49 15.58
N PRO A 378 -10.80 -0.26 16.12
CA PRO A 378 -10.73 0.01 17.55
C PRO A 378 -11.72 -0.83 18.37
N THR A 379 -12.92 -1.08 17.85
CA THR A 379 -13.94 -1.92 18.50
C THR A 379 -13.50 -3.36 18.76
N VAL A 380 -12.62 -3.93 17.93
CA VAL A 380 -12.07 -5.28 18.17
C VAL A 380 -11.13 -5.24 19.37
N VAL A 381 -10.26 -4.23 19.40
CA VAL A 381 -9.27 -3.96 20.45
C VAL A 381 -9.95 -3.76 21.80
N ASP A 382 -10.94 -2.88 21.81
CA ASP A 382 -11.68 -2.49 23.01
C ASP A 382 -12.53 -3.64 23.58
N SER A 383 -12.76 -4.70 22.79
CA SER A 383 -13.51 -5.89 23.20
C SER A 383 -12.65 -7.05 23.73
N ILE A 384 -11.31 -6.89 23.74
CA ILE A 384 -10.40 -7.87 24.34
C ILE A 384 -10.40 -7.68 25.86
N GLU A 385 -10.62 -8.76 26.60
CA GLU A 385 -10.69 -8.75 28.05
C GLU A 385 -9.64 -9.68 28.69
N ALA A 386 -9.32 -9.42 29.97
CA ALA A 386 -8.52 -10.35 30.75
C ALA A 386 -9.24 -11.71 30.87
N GLY A 387 -8.51 -12.78 30.64
CA GLY A 387 -9.04 -14.15 30.54
C GLY A 387 -9.23 -14.63 29.10
N ASP A 388 -9.20 -13.75 28.09
CA ASP A 388 -9.28 -14.17 26.70
C ASP A 388 -8.05 -14.97 26.26
N GLU A 389 -8.27 -16.00 25.44
CA GLU A 389 -7.25 -16.78 24.77
C GLU A 389 -6.85 -16.13 23.46
N VAL A 390 -5.55 -16.12 23.19
CA VAL A 390 -4.96 -15.56 21.97
C VAL A 390 -3.82 -16.44 21.47
N ARG A 391 -3.57 -16.40 20.16
CA ARG A 391 -2.41 -17.01 19.51
C ARG A 391 -1.52 -15.95 18.86
N ILE A 392 -0.25 -15.90 19.24
CA ILE A 392 0.78 -15.19 18.48
C ILE A 392 1.19 -16.08 17.31
N ASP A 393 1.03 -15.59 16.08
CA ASP A 393 1.21 -16.38 14.86
C ASP A 393 1.90 -15.56 13.75
N ASN A 394 3.08 -15.97 13.29
CA ASN A 394 3.78 -15.31 12.16
C ASN A 394 3.59 -16.03 10.81
N SER A 395 2.72 -17.04 10.74
CA SER A 395 2.55 -17.91 9.56
C SER A 395 2.13 -17.12 8.32
N ARG A 396 1.26 -16.12 8.49
CA ARG A 396 0.80 -15.24 7.41
C ARG A 396 1.94 -14.40 6.85
N PHE A 397 2.70 -13.75 7.71
CA PHE A 397 3.83 -12.92 7.29
C PHE A 397 4.90 -13.73 6.56
N LEU A 398 5.25 -14.91 7.07
CA LEU A 398 6.22 -15.81 6.43
C LEU A 398 5.76 -16.29 5.04
N ALA A 399 4.48 -16.65 4.90
CA ALA A 399 3.94 -17.00 3.58
C ALA A 399 4.03 -15.81 2.63
N LEU A 400 3.57 -14.64 3.04
CA LEU A 400 3.52 -13.43 2.22
C LEU A 400 4.88 -13.04 1.64
N GLN A 401 5.99 -13.27 2.35
CA GLN A 401 7.35 -12.97 1.88
C GLN A 401 7.68 -13.59 0.51
N THR A 402 6.99 -14.66 0.13
CA THR A 402 7.28 -15.36 -1.14
C THR A 402 6.09 -15.42 -2.08
N TYR A 403 5.02 -14.65 -1.80
CA TYR A 403 3.81 -14.62 -2.61
C TYR A 403 4.08 -14.26 -4.08
N HIS A 404 5.05 -13.38 -4.34
CA HIS A 404 5.45 -13.01 -5.71
C HIS A 404 5.91 -14.19 -6.58
N ARG A 405 6.35 -15.31 -5.97
CA ARG A 405 6.72 -16.54 -6.69
C ARG A 405 5.50 -17.34 -7.18
N HIS A 406 4.31 -16.99 -6.70
CA HIS A 406 3.06 -17.70 -6.93
C HIS A 406 2.02 -16.85 -7.68
N GLN A 407 2.33 -15.58 -7.94
CA GLN A 407 1.51 -14.70 -8.78
C GLN A 407 1.77 -14.99 -10.26
N PHE A 408 0.99 -15.92 -10.84
CA PHE A 408 1.01 -16.15 -12.28
C PHE A 408 -0.05 -15.29 -12.95
N PRO A 409 0.31 -14.38 -13.89
CA PRO A 409 -0.70 -13.76 -14.72
C PRO A 409 -1.44 -14.86 -15.50
N PRO A 410 -2.78 -14.85 -15.56
CA PRO A 410 -3.50 -15.77 -16.42
C PRO A 410 -3.00 -15.59 -17.86
N ALA A 411 -2.75 -16.70 -18.56
CA ALA A 411 -2.27 -16.67 -19.94
C ALA A 411 -3.24 -15.81 -20.77
N THR A 412 -2.81 -14.60 -21.14
CA THR A 412 -3.63 -13.72 -21.96
C THR A 412 -3.35 -14.08 -23.42
N PRO A 413 -4.37 -14.45 -24.22
CA PRO A 413 -4.15 -14.90 -25.60
C PRO A 413 -3.61 -13.81 -26.55
N THR A 414 -3.45 -12.57 -26.10
CA THR A 414 -3.07 -11.41 -26.93
C THR A 414 -1.93 -10.55 -26.38
N SER A 415 -1.28 -10.95 -25.29
CA SER A 415 -0.09 -10.22 -24.82
C SER A 415 1.15 -10.64 -25.61
N THR A 416 1.61 -9.78 -26.52
CA THR A 416 2.93 -9.87 -27.16
C THR A 416 4.07 -9.36 -26.26
N ILE A 417 3.81 -9.08 -24.98
CA ILE A 417 4.89 -8.90 -24.02
C ILE A 417 5.50 -10.28 -23.79
N PRO A 418 6.80 -10.51 -24.08
CA PRO A 418 7.44 -11.78 -23.81
C PRO A 418 7.18 -12.11 -22.35
N THR A 419 6.52 -13.25 -22.11
CA THR A 419 6.43 -13.85 -20.79
C THR A 419 7.84 -13.85 -20.22
N SER A 420 8.05 -13.05 -19.17
CA SER A 420 9.33 -13.03 -18.47
C SER A 420 9.65 -14.46 -18.06
N THR A 421 10.70 -15.02 -18.64
CA THR A 421 11.37 -16.20 -18.10
C THR A 421 11.55 -15.98 -16.60
N THR A 422 11.12 -16.96 -15.83
CA THR A 422 11.21 -17.00 -14.37
C THR A 422 12.58 -16.52 -13.88
N ILE A 423 12.59 -15.72 -12.81
CA ILE A 423 13.84 -15.29 -12.16
C ILE A 423 14.57 -16.49 -11.54
N SER A 424 13.86 -17.56 -11.17
CA SER A 424 14.45 -18.87 -10.85
C SER A 424 14.30 -19.83 -12.04
N GLY A 425 15.43 -20.38 -12.52
CA GLY A 425 15.48 -21.31 -13.66
C GLY A 425 14.87 -22.71 -13.40
N THR A 426 13.81 -22.82 -12.62
CA THR A 426 13.19 -24.11 -12.25
C THR A 426 11.69 -24.08 -12.51
N PRO A 427 11.12 -25.03 -13.29
CA PRO A 427 9.68 -25.09 -13.49
C PRO A 427 9.01 -25.59 -12.20
N THR A 428 8.31 -24.71 -11.49
CA THR A 428 7.38 -25.09 -10.41
C THR A 428 6.03 -25.52 -10.98
N ALA A 429 5.39 -26.44 -10.26
CA ALA A 429 4.25 -27.25 -10.71
C ALA A 429 3.09 -26.41 -11.27
N ARG A 430 2.60 -26.82 -12.45
CA ARG A 430 1.37 -26.29 -13.06
C ARG A 430 0.18 -26.63 -12.16
N ARG A 431 -0.64 -25.63 -11.83
CA ARG A 431 -1.98 -25.86 -11.25
C ARG A 431 -2.83 -26.58 -12.31
N SER A 432 -3.12 -27.85 -12.06
CA SER A 432 -4.14 -28.62 -12.78
C SER A 432 -5.51 -28.06 -12.38
N THR A 433 -6.22 -27.45 -13.32
CA THR A 433 -7.66 -27.17 -13.18
C THR A 433 -8.44 -28.48 -13.35
N ARG A 434 -9.20 -28.84 -12.30
CA ARG A 434 -10.22 -29.91 -12.16
C ARG A 434 -10.57 -30.74 -13.42
N SER A 435 -10.38 -32.07 -13.30
CA SER A 435 -11.16 -33.15 -13.92
C SER A 435 -12.64 -33.03 -13.53
N GLU A 436 -13.69 -33.45 -14.23
CA GLU A 436 -14.04 -34.25 -15.42
C GLU A 436 -15.45 -33.73 -15.83
N VAL A 437 -15.95 -33.80 -17.06
CA VAL A 437 -16.53 -35.00 -17.71
C VAL A 437 -16.69 -34.65 -19.20
N TRP A 438 -16.10 -35.43 -20.09
CA TRP A 438 -16.63 -35.60 -21.46
C TRP A 438 -16.74 -37.08 -21.75
N THR A 439 -17.98 -37.52 -21.90
CA THR A 439 -18.38 -38.85 -22.32
C THR A 439 -17.97 -39.11 -23.78
N SER A 440 -17.69 -40.38 -24.03
CA SER A 440 -17.28 -40.95 -25.31
C SER A 440 -18.19 -40.59 -26.50
N ALA A 441 -17.58 -40.26 -27.65
CA ALA A 441 -18.10 -40.68 -28.95
C ALA A 441 -16.94 -40.77 -29.95
N ARG A 442 -16.79 -41.96 -30.55
CA ARG A 442 -15.88 -42.27 -31.65
C ARG A 442 -16.28 -41.50 -32.90
N GLN A 443 -15.31 -40.99 -33.67
CA GLN A 443 -15.24 -41.16 -35.12
C GLN A 443 -13.90 -40.60 -35.66
N ALA A 444 -13.10 -41.47 -36.24
CA ALA A 444 -11.96 -41.09 -37.09
C ALA A 444 -12.46 -40.62 -38.46
N PRO A 445 -11.66 -39.82 -39.18
CA PRO A 445 -11.32 -40.29 -40.53
C PRO A 445 -9.83 -40.17 -40.88
N SER A 446 -9.44 -41.19 -41.63
CA SER A 446 -8.23 -41.46 -42.42
C SER A 446 -7.57 -40.29 -43.15
N ALA A 447 -6.24 -40.24 -43.10
CA ALA A 447 -5.40 -39.53 -44.06
C ALA A 447 -4.99 -40.46 -45.24
N PRO A 448 -4.97 -39.97 -46.49
CA PRO A 448 -4.43 -40.73 -47.63
C PRO A 448 -2.93 -40.46 -47.87
N PRO A 449 -2.22 -41.35 -48.61
CA PRO A 449 -0.77 -41.51 -48.51
C PRO A 449 0.05 -40.64 -49.48
N VAL A 450 1.30 -40.43 -49.05
CA VAL A 450 2.40 -39.75 -49.74
C VAL A 450 2.79 -40.44 -51.06
N ARG A 451 2.97 -39.64 -52.13
CA ARG A 451 3.73 -40.03 -53.34
C ARG A 451 4.97 -39.14 -53.51
N SER A 452 6.02 -39.77 -54.00
CA SER A 452 7.42 -39.37 -54.12
C SER A 452 7.75 -38.42 -55.30
N ARG A 453 8.66 -37.45 -55.04
CA ARG A 453 9.79 -36.86 -55.84
C ARG A 453 9.63 -36.57 -57.36
N PRO A 454 10.35 -35.58 -57.97
CA PRO A 454 11.77 -35.28 -57.73
C PRO A 454 12.23 -33.79 -57.82
N VAL A 455 13.55 -33.67 -57.60
CA VAL A 455 14.47 -32.54 -57.64
C VAL A 455 14.40 -31.68 -58.91
N ALA A 456 14.55 -30.36 -58.75
CA ALA A 456 15.22 -29.49 -59.73
C ALA A 456 15.85 -28.28 -59.02
N SER A 457 17.15 -28.14 -59.20
CA SER A 457 18.00 -26.98 -58.90
C SER A 457 17.77 -25.85 -59.92
N THR A 458 17.84 -24.59 -59.49
CA THR A 458 18.66 -23.51 -60.10
C THR A 458 18.47 -22.22 -59.29
N GLY A 459 19.58 -21.58 -58.93
CA GLY A 459 19.57 -20.39 -58.08
C GLY A 459 19.38 -19.05 -58.80
N ARG A 460 19.19 -18.01 -58.00
CA ARG A 460 20.05 -16.83 -57.88
C ARG A 460 19.75 -16.15 -56.56
#